data_AF-A8NID1-F1
#
_entry.id   AF-A8NID1-F1
#
_cell.length_a   1.000
_cell.length_b   1.000
_cell.length_c   1.000
_cell.angle_alpha   90.00
_cell.angle_beta   90.00
_cell.angle_gamma   90.00
#
_symmetry.space_group_name_H-M   'P 1'
#
loop_
_entity.id
_entity.type
_entity.pdbx_description
1 polymer ?
#
loop_
_entity_poly.entity_id
_entity_poly.type
_entity_poly.pdbx_seq_one_letter_code
_entity_poly.pdbx_strand_id
1 'polypeptide(L)'
;MRFSPLFASAALAFASQAFAQDYIIRNWCPEPIEWFIGLESQGTLATGASALRPNLGTSPGFIYTTANGGIRDGQLVATRAGFFFEPNYWWYYIVRDGNSDNFNTGISITPSRLPEDGFCTTAACRDGNCTTAARTPPVFNGGPPPADAPAPNPPGYRCKHSDTNFDITFCPGFNWPSARGAQVVPNGNTRKCMDVRGNALENGTPVQIYDCNDTDAQRWLLSFGSTQVRLAGTNFCLDAGSNQVQAMASR
;
A
#
# COMPACT_ATOMS: atom_id res chain seq x y z
N MET A 1 -41.52 4.13 -63.30
CA MET A 1 -40.18 3.70 -62.83
C MET A 1 -39.34 4.93 -62.55
N ARG A 2 -38.98 5.16 -61.28
CA ARG A 2 -37.80 5.90 -60.83
C ARG A 2 -37.76 5.76 -59.30
N PHE A 3 -37.02 4.75 -58.84
CA PHE A 3 -36.65 4.59 -57.43
C PHE A 3 -35.46 5.50 -57.16
N SER A 4 -35.59 6.43 -56.21
CA SER A 4 -34.47 7.19 -55.66
C SER A 4 -34.00 6.48 -54.38
N PRO A 5 -32.72 6.09 -54.24
CA PRO A 5 -32.21 5.59 -52.97
C PRO A 5 -31.84 6.79 -52.09
N LEU A 6 -32.54 6.94 -50.96
CA LEU A 6 -32.07 7.79 -49.86
C LEU A 6 -30.87 7.08 -49.22
N PHE A 7 -29.70 7.67 -49.36
CA PHE A 7 -28.47 7.27 -48.67
C PHE A 7 -28.69 7.40 -47.16
N ALA A 8 -28.70 6.28 -46.45
CA ALA A 8 -28.55 6.27 -45.01
C ALA A 8 -27.09 6.62 -44.69
N SER A 9 -26.84 7.86 -44.25
CA SER A 9 -25.58 8.23 -43.61
C SER A 9 -25.45 7.44 -42.32
N ALA A 10 -24.66 6.37 -42.35
CA ALA A 10 -24.18 5.71 -41.15
C ALA A 10 -23.24 6.68 -40.43
N ALA A 11 -23.73 7.32 -39.37
CA ALA A 11 -22.87 7.95 -38.39
C ALA A 11 -21.99 6.85 -37.80
N LEU A 12 -20.71 6.84 -38.15
CA LEU A 12 -19.69 6.06 -37.47
C LEU A 12 -19.70 6.50 -36.00
N ALA A 13 -20.29 5.66 -35.16
CA ALA A 13 -20.08 5.74 -33.73
C ALA A 13 -18.59 5.52 -33.48
N PHE A 14 -17.87 6.57 -33.13
CA PHE A 14 -16.58 6.43 -32.47
C PHE A 14 -16.87 5.75 -31.12
N ALA A 15 -16.78 4.42 -31.09
CA ALA A 15 -16.66 3.70 -29.84
C ALA A 15 -15.39 4.24 -29.18
N SER A 16 -15.54 5.03 -28.13
CA SER A 16 -14.41 5.42 -27.28
C SER A 16 -13.77 4.13 -26.82
N GLN A 17 -12.53 3.86 -27.26
CA GLN A 17 -11.77 2.71 -26.79
C GLN A 17 -11.71 2.80 -25.27
N ALA A 18 -12.43 1.90 -24.59
CA ALA A 18 -12.22 1.67 -23.16
C ALA A 18 -10.80 1.13 -23.05
N PHE A 19 -9.86 1.98 -22.64
CA PHE A 19 -8.49 1.56 -22.42
C PHE A 19 -8.49 0.51 -21.31
N ALA A 20 -8.34 -0.73 -21.74
CA ALA A 20 -8.16 -1.92 -20.95
C ALA A 20 -6.83 -1.85 -20.21
N GLN A 21 -6.76 -1.09 -19.13
CA GLN A 21 -5.52 -0.95 -18.39
C GLN A 21 -5.28 -2.14 -17.49
N ASP A 22 -4.07 -2.69 -17.59
CA ASP A 22 -3.63 -3.81 -16.77
C ASP A 22 -2.94 -3.30 -15.51
N TYR A 23 -3.37 -3.85 -14.39
CA TYR A 23 -2.78 -3.60 -13.08
C TYR A 23 -2.14 -4.88 -12.57
N ILE A 24 -0.86 -4.83 -12.26
CA ILE A 24 -0.13 -5.92 -11.62
C ILE A 24 0.00 -5.56 -10.14
N ILE A 25 -0.57 -6.39 -9.28
CA ILE A 25 -0.46 -6.22 -7.83
C ILE A 25 0.54 -7.24 -7.31
N ARG A 26 1.54 -6.80 -6.57
CA ARG A 26 2.58 -7.65 -5.97
C ARG A 26 2.54 -7.56 -4.46
N ASN A 27 2.59 -8.72 -3.81
CA ASN A 27 2.81 -8.80 -2.39
C ASN A 27 4.28 -9.14 -2.11
N TRP A 28 5.09 -8.15 -1.72
CA TRP A 28 6.43 -8.37 -1.18
C TRP A 28 6.44 -8.26 0.35
N CYS A 29 5.28 -8.21 0.99
CA CYS A 29 5.21 -8.22 2.44
C CYS A 29 5.66 -9.58 2.98
N PRO A 30 6.22 -9.61 4.19
CA PRO A 30 6.71 -10.85 4.78
C PRO A 30 5.65 -11.93 5.04
N GLU A 31 4.37 -11.57 4.97
CA GLU A 31 3.23 -12.46 5.15
C GLU A 31 2.19 -12.30 4.04
N PRO A 32 1.32 -13.31 3.84
CA PRO A 32 0.16 -13.18 2.98
C PRO A 32 -0.70 -11.99 3.38
N ILE A 33 -1.25 -11.29 2.39
CA ILE A 33 -2.11 -10.13 2.62
C ILE A 33 -3.49 -10.37 2.02
N GLU A 34 -4.53 -9.97 2.73
CA GLU A 34 -5.81 -9.68 2.07
C GLU A 34 -5.68 -8.31 1.38
N TRP A 35 -6.18 -8.19 0.15
CA TRP A 35 -6.10 -6.93 -0.60
C TRP A 35 -7.42 -6.61 -1.29
N PHE A 36 -7.60 -5.34 -1.60
CA PHE A 36 -8.87 -4.75 -1.97
C PHE A 36 -8.72 -3.87 -3.21
N ILE A 37 -9.79 -3.82 -4.02
CA ILE A 37 -9.99 -2.83 -5.08
C ILE A 37 -11.33 -2.15 -4.80
N GLY A 38 -11.31 -0.83 -4.62
CA GLY A 38 -12.51 -0.10 -4.20
C GLY A 38 -12.94 -0.54 -2.79
N LEU A 39 -14.11 -1.15 -2.67
CA LEU A 39 -14.60 -1.73 -1.41
C LEU A 39 -14.62 -3.27 -1.43
N GLU A 40 -14.17 -3.88 -2.52
CA GLU A 40 -14.29 -5.32 -2.75
C GLU A 40 -12.99 -6.03 -2.40
N SER A 41 -13.07 -7.04 -1.52
CA SER A 41 -11.96 -7.96 -1.27
C SER A 41 -11.64 -8.76 -2.52
N GLN A 42 -10.35 -8.86 -2.82
CA GLN A 42 -9.81 -9.65 -3.92
C GLN A 42 -9.26 -11.00 -3.43
N GLY A 43 -9.49 -11.33 -2.15
CA GLY A 43 -8.95 -12.50 -1.48
C GLY A 43 -7.51 -12.33 -1.02
N THR A 44 -6.89 -13.45 -0.64
CA THR A 44 -5.52 -13.48 -0.11
C THR A 44 -4.49 -13.56 -1.24
N LEU A 45 -3.47 -12.71 -1.18
CA LEU A 45 -2.28 -12.76 -2.03
C LEU A 45 -1.08 -13.22 -1.20
N ALA A 46 -0.54 -14.39 -1.53
CA ALA A 46 0.60 -14.97 -0.81
C ALA A 46 1.87 -14.10 -0.92
N THR A 47 2.79 -14.26 0.03
CA THR A 47 4.11 -13.61 -0.01
C THR A 47 4.87 -13.98 -1.28
N GLY A 48 5.42 -12.97 -1.96
CA GLY A 48 6.13 -13.12 -3.23
C GLY A 48 5.23 -13.33 -4.44
N ALA A 49 3.92 -13.46 -4.26
CA ALA A 49 2.98 -13.66 -5.36
C ALA A 49 2.58 -12.33 -6.02
N SER A 50 2.10 -12.45 -7.25
CA SER A 50 1.52 -11.35 -8.02
C SER A 50 0.17 -11.72 -8.59
N ALA A 51 -0.72 -10.74 -8.71
CA ALA A 51 -2.03 -10.86 -9.33
C ALA A 51 -2.15 -9.86 -10.49
N LEU A 52 -2.52 -10.35 -11.67
CA LEU A 52 -2.92 -9.50 -12.79
C LEU A 52 -4.41 -9.16 -12.67
N ARG A 53 -4.76 -7.91 -12.89
CA ARG A 53 -6.13 -7.42 -13.03
C ARG A 53 -6.26 -6.65 -14.33
N PRO A 54 -6.73 -7.31 -15.39
CA PRO A 54 -6.94 -6.66 -16.66
C PRO A 54 -8.25 -5.87 -16.66
N ASN A 55 -8.34 -4.86 -17.51
CA ASN A 55 -9.59 -4.15 -17.82
C ASN A 55 -10.27 -3.47 -16.62
N LEU A 56 -9.54 -3.00 -15.61
CA LEU A 56 -10.17 -2.29 -14.48
C LEU A 56 -10.75 -0.91 -14.87
N GLY A 57 -10.51 -0.46 -16.10
CA GLY A 57 -11.00 0.80 -16.62
C GLY A 57 -10.26 2.02 -16.04
N THR A 58 -10.88 3.19 -16.19
CA THR A 58 -10.30 4.51 -15.92
C THR A 58 -10.38 4.96 -14.46
N SER A 59 -11.10 4.23 -13.62
CA SER A 59 -11.27 4.54 -12.20
C SER A 59 -11.51 3.25 -11.40
N PRO A 60 -10.47 2.44 -11.14
CA PRO A 60 -10.59 1.18 -10.39
C PRO A 60 -11.01 1.36 -8.93
N GLY A 61 -11.00 2.59 -8.40
CA GLY A 61 -11.06 2.86 -6.98
C GLY A 61 -9.68 2.70 -6.31
N PHE A 62 -9.66 2.70 -4.98
CA PHE A 62 -8.41 2.54 -4.24
C PHE A 62 -7.94 1.08 -4.22
N ILE A 63 -6.64 0.87 -4.44
CA ILE A 63 -5.98 -0.42 -4.25
C ILE A 63 -5.22 -0.39 -2.93
N TYR A 64 -5.52 -1.30 -2.01
CA TYR A 64 -4.91 -1.34 -0.67
C TYR A 64 -4.98 -2.71 -0.01
N THR A 65 -4.35 -2.85 1.14
CA THR A 65 -4.49 -3.98 2.05
C THR A 65 -4.81 -3.47 3.46
N THR A 66 -5.57 -4.26 4.22
CA THR A 66 -5.87 -4.02 5.64
C THR A 66 -4.89 -4.73 6.57
N ALA A 67 -3.96 -5.51 6.02
CA ALA A 67 -2.93 -6.20 6.77
C ALA A 67 -2.06 -5.23 7.59
N ASN A 68 -1.41 -5.74 8.63
CA ASN A 68 -0.58 -4.98 9.56
C ASN A 68 -1.30 -3.78 10.20
N GLY A 69 -2.56 -3.98 10.60
CA GLY A 69 -3.35 -2.98 11.32
C GLY A 69 -3.89 -1.85 10.45
N GLY A 70 -4.21 -2.13 9.18
CA GLY A 70 -4.85 -1.19 8.26
C GLY A 70 -6.30 -0.82 8.63
N ILE A 71 -6.87 -1.49 9.64
CA ILE A 71 -8.13 -1.10 10.29
C ILE A 71 -7.85 -0.87 11.78
N ARG A 72 -8.29 0.27 12.31
CA ARG A 72 -8.26 0.61 13.74
C ARG A 72 -9.61 1.16 14.15
N ASP A 73 -10.19 0.64 15.23
CA ASP A 73 -11.50 1.05 15.75
C ASP A 73 -12.61 1.05 14.66
N GLY A 74 -12.55 0.10 13.73
CA GLY A 74 -13.48 -0.01 12.60
C GLY A 74 -13.24 0.99 11.47
N GLN A 75 -12.24 1.88 11.58
CA GLN A 75 -11.88 2.85 10.55
C GLN A 75 -10.71 2.35 9.69
N LEU A 76 -10.79 2.62 8.38
CA LEU A 76 -9.71 2.33 7.45
C LEU A 76 -8.59 3.36 7.61
N VAL A 77 -7.46 2.92 8.15
CA VAL A 77 -6.24 3.71 8.34
C VAL A 77 -5.11 3.26 7.40
N ALA A 78 -5.47 2.60 6.31
CA ALA A 78 -4.53 1.99 5.38
C ALA A 78 -3.95 2.97 4.36
N THR A 79 -2.70 2.71 3.95
CA THR A 79 -2.10 3.26 2.74
C THR A 79 -2.79 2.72 1.49
N ARG A 80 -3.08 3.61 0.55
CA ARG A 80 -3.91 3.33 -0.63
C ARG A 80 -3.28 3.91 -1.89
N ALA A 81 -3.30 3.15 -2.98
CA ALA A 81 -2.96 3.64 -4.31
C ALA A 81 -4.24 4.12 -5.02
N GLY A 82 -4.21 5.36 -5.50
CA GLY A 82 -5.31 5.97 -6.26
C GLY A 82 -4.88 6.30 -7.69
N PHE A 83 -5.85 6.24 -8.60
CA PHE A 83 -5.67 6.45 -10.02
C PHE A 83 -6.80 7.33 -10.54
N PHE A 84 -6.47 8.22 -11.47
CA PHE A 84 -7.44 9.04 -12.16
C PHE A 84 -6.99 9.21 -13.61
N PHE A 85 -7.88 8.93 -14.55
CA PHE A 85 -7.59 9.13 -15.96
C PHE A 85 -8.26 10.41 -16.44
N GLU A 86 -7.45 11.32 -16.99
CA GLU A 86 -7.92 12.43 -17.81
C GLU A 86 -7.66 12.10 -19.27
N PRO A 87 -8.33 12.74 -20.25
CA PRO A 87 -8.15 12.39 -21.65
C PRO A 87 -6.67 12.34 -22.03
N ASN A 88 -6.20 11.13 -22.38
CA ASN A 88 -4.85 10.81 -22.84
C ASN A 88 -3.71 10.73 -21.81
N TYR A 89 -3.96 10.91 -20.51
CA TYR A 89 -2.91 10.71 -19.50
C TYR A 89 -3.45 10.26 -18.15
N TRP A 90 -2.57 9.59 -17.41
CA TRP A 90 -2.86 9.05 -16.10
C TRP A 90 -2.31 9.94 -15.00
N TRP A 91 -3.15 10.22 -14.01
CA TRP A 91 -2.76 10.63 -12.69
C TRP A 91 -2.76 9.43 -11.74
N TYR A 92 -1.77 9.40 -10.86
CA TYR A 92 -1.69 8.41 -9.78
C TYR A 92 -1.07 9.04 -8.56
N TYR A 93 -1.45 8.53 -7.40
CA TYR A 93 -1.08 9.09 -6.11
C TYR A 93 -1.22 8.05 -5.01
N ILE A 94 -0.54 8.28 -3.90
CA ILE A 94 -0.67 7.47 -2.69
C ILE A 94 -1.39 8.31 -1.65
N VAL A 95 -2.36 7.71 -0.96
CA VAL A 95 -3.01 8.28 0.22
C VAL A 95 -2.58 7.49 1.44
N ARG A 96 -2.26 8.20 2.53
CA ARG A 96 -1.99 7.62 3.85
C ARG A 96 -2.83 8.32 4.91
N ASP A 97 -2.87 7.74 6.11
CA ASP A 97 -3.51 8.38 7.24
C ASP A 97 -2.79 9.68 7.64
N GLY A 98 -3.55 10.61 8.22
CA GLY A 98 -3.01 11.89 8.69
C GLY A 98 -2.04 11.71 9.86
N ASN A 99 -2.31 10.73 10.73
CA ASN A 99 -1.42 10.31 11.81
C ASN A 99 -0.34 9.37 11.23
N SER A 100 0.93 9.76 11.33
CA SER A 100 2.03 8.95 10.82
C SER A 100 2.23 7.63 11.57
N ASP A 101 1.63 7.47 12.75
CA ASP A 101 1.65 6.20 13.49
C ASP A 101 0.64 5.18 12.93
N ASN A 102 -0.30 5.65 12.12
CA ASN A 102 -1.29 4.85 11.42
C ASN A 102 -0.78 4.53 10.00
N PHE A 103 0.24 3.69 9.93
CA PHE A 103 0.86 3.30 8.66
C PHE A 103 1.04 1.79 8.57
N ASN A 104 0.15 1.15 7.81
CA ASN A 104 0.06 -0.31 7.80
C ASN A 104 0.98 -0.96 6.76
N THR A 105 1.14 -0.37 5.57
CA THR A 105 1.94 -1.00 4.51
C THR A 105 2.70 0.03 3.68
N GLY A 106 3.93 -0.32 3.31
CA GLY A 106 4.67 0.43 2.31
C GLY A 106 4.02 0.15 0.96
N ILE A 107 3.88 1.15 0.12
CA ILE A 107 3.28 0.98 -1.20
C ILE A 107 4.05 1.77 -2.25
N SER A 108 4.20 1.19 -3.43
CA SER A 108 4.71 1.89 -4.61
C SER A 108 3.85 1.63 -5.83
N ILE A 109 3.74 2.64 -6.69
CA ILE A 109 3.07 2.61 -7.98
C ILE A 109 4.14 2.92 -9.04
N THR A 110 4.39 1.96 -9.92
CA THR A 110 5.36 2.08 -11.01
C THR A 110 4.64 1.97 -12.34
N PRO A 111 4.62 3.04 -13.15
CA PRO A 111 4.16 2.98 -14.54
C PRO A 111 5.01 1.99 -15.38
N SER A 112 4.40 1.34 -16.36
CA SER A 112 5.12 0.51 -17.34
C SER A 112 5.98 1.30 -18.31
N ARG A 113 5.76 2.63 -18.36
CA ARG A 113 6.53 3.59 -19.16
C ARG A 113 7.75 4.07 -18.40
N LEU A 114 8.86 4.26 -19.11
CA LEU A 114 10.08 4.80 -18.51
C LEU A 114 9.88 6.26 -18.10
N PRO A 115 10.51 6.72 -17.01
CA PRO A 115 10.45 8.12 -16.63
C PRO A 115 11.09 9.05 -17.66
N GLU A 116 10.42 10.14 -17.99
CA GLU A 116 10.89 11.18 -18.93
C GLU A 116 10.41 12.55 -18.43
N ASP A 117 11.32 13.51 -18.30
CA ASP A 117 11.03 14.89 -17.86
C ASP A 117 10.17 15.00 -16.58
N GLY A 118 10.36 14.06 -15.64
CA GLY A 118 9.62 13.98 -14.38
C GLY A 118 8.25 13.29 -14.47
N PHE A 119 7.81 12.92 -15.66
CA PHE A 119 6.61 12.10 -15.89
C PHE A 119 6.91 10.62 -15.73
N CYS A 120 5.86 9.83 -15.50
CA CYS A 120 5.91 8.37 -15.36
C CYS A 120 6.90 7.89 -14.27
N THR A 121 7.19 8.73 -13.28
CA THR A 121 8.09 8.42 -12.16
C THR A 121 7.41 7.51 -11.14
N THR A 122 8.17 6.66 -10.46
CA THR A 122 7.60 5.80 -9.42
C THR A 122 7.10 6.62 -8.23
N ALA A 123 5.81 6.49 -7.90
CA ALA A 123 5.28 6.98 -6.63
C ALA A 123 5.57 5.95 -5.54
N ALA A 124 6.22 6.33 -4.45
CA ALA A 124 6.50 5.41 -3.34
C ALA A 124 6.34 6.09 -1.99
N CYS A 125 5.74 5.38 -1.04
CA CYS A 125 5.68 5.76 0.36
C CYS A 125 5.99 4.53 1.20
N ARG A 126 7.07 4.59 1.98
CA ARG A 126 7.63 3.44 2.71
C ARG A 126 7.46 3.55 4.23
N ASP A 127 7.09 4.72 4.72
CA ASP A 127 6.90 5.04 6.13
C ASP A 127 5.76 6.06 6.32
N GLY A 128 5.25 6.17 7.55
CA GLY A 128 4.12 7.06 7.87
C GLY A 128 4.43 8.56 7.78
N ASN A 129 5.70 8.96 7.73
CA ASN A 129 6.14 10.34 7.60
C ASN A 129 6.44 10.75 6.15
N CYS A 130 6.30 9.84 5.19
CA CYS A 130 6.56 10.13 3.79
C CYS A 130 5.80 11.39 3.33
N THR A 131 6.52 12.28 2.64
CA THR A 131 5.98 13.51 2.04
C THR A 131 5.48 13.28 0.62
N THR A 132 5.76 12.10 0.06
CA THR A 132 5.40 11.65 -1.27
C THR A 132 3.98 11.10 -1.37
N ALA A 133 3.25 11.01 -0.25
CA ALA A 133 1.85 10.61 -0.18
C ALA A 133 0.98 11.73 0.42
N ALA A 134 -0.25 11.82 -0.06
CA ALA A 134 -1.26 12.75 0.43
C ALA A 134 -1.95 12.19 1.69
N ARG A 135 -2.44 13.07 2.58
CA ARG A 135 -3.26 12.66 3.74
C ARG A 135 -4.72 12.47 3.38
N THR A 136 -5.16 13.12 2.31
CA THR A 136 -6.50 13.01 1.75
C THR A 136 -6.39 12.76 0.26
N PRO A 137 -7.37 12.08 -0.36
CA PRO A 137 -7.43 11.97 -1.80
C PRO A 137 -7.34 13.36 -2.46
N PRO A 138 -6.42 13.58 -3.42
CA PRO A 138 -6.39 14.81 -4.20
C PRO A 138 -7.72 14.98 -4.95
N VAL A 139 -8.17 16.22 -5.03
CA VAL A 139 -9.38 16.57 -5.76
C VAL A 139 -8.98 17.12 -7.14
N PHE A 140 -9.32 16.40 -8.19
CA PHE A 140 -9.04 16.78 -9.58
C PHE A 140 -10.24 17.55 -10.15
N ASN A 141 -10.45 18.79 -9.70
CA ASN A 141 -11.57 19.65 -10.14
C ASN A 141 -11.21 20.60 -11.30
N GLY A 142 -10.00 20.47 -11.86
CA GLY A 142 -9.54 21.28 -12.98
C GLY A 142 -9.95 20.67 -14.33
N GLY A 143 -10.08 21.52 -15.35
CA GLY A 143 -10.00 21.04 -16.73
C GLY A 143 -8.62 20.44 -17.02
N PRO A 144 -8.46 19.71 -18.14
CA PRO A 144 -7.18 19.12 -18.52
C PRO A 144 -6.06 20.16 -18.48
N PRO A 145 -4.91 19.91 -17.81
CA PRO A 145 -3.78 20.81 -17.87
C PRO A 145 -3.35 21.01 -19.33
N PRO A 146 -2.75 22.18 -19.64
CA PRO A 146 -2.13 22.39 -20.95
C PRO A 146 -1.14 21.25 -21.28
N ALA A 147 -1.01 20.90 -22.56
CA ALA A 147 -0.11 19.82 -23.02
C ALA A 147 1.34 20.03 -22.54
N ASP A 148 1.74 21.29 -22.42
CA ASP A 148 3.08 21.74 -22.07
C ASP A 148 3.28 21.91 -20.54
N ALA A 149 2.26 21.58 -19.74
CA ALA A 149 2.35 21.71 -18.29
C ALA A 149 3.51 20.85 -17.75
N PRO A 150 4.34 21.38 -16.83
CA PRO A 150 5.44 20.63 -16.23
C PRO A 150 4.92 19.44 -15.42
N ALA A 151 5.78 18.45 -15.17
CA ALA A 151 5.43 17.31 -14.32
C ALA A 151 5.00 17.80 -12.92
N PRO A 152 3.92 17.21 -12.34
CA PRO A 152 3.51 17.55 -10.99
C PRO A 152 4.57 17.09 -9.98
N ASN A 153 4.69 17.84 -8.88
CA ASN A 153 5.46 17.39 -7.74
C ASN A 153 4.64 16.42 -6.88
N PRO A 154 5.28 15.50 -6.14
CA PRO A 154 4.61 14.68 -5.15
C PRO A 154 3.75 15.54 -4.19
N PRO A 155 2.58 15.05 -3.75
CA PRO A 155 2.14 13.65 -3.78
C PRO A 155 1.35 13.23 -5.04
N GLY A 156 1.23 14.11 -6.04
CA GLY A 156 0.58 13.81 -7.32
C GLY A 156 1.60 13.48 -8.40
N TYR A 157 1.36 12.39 -9.14
CA TYR A 157 2.23 11.94 -10.23
C TYR A 157 1.42 11.81 -11.51
N ARG A 158 2.08 11.95 -12.66
CA ARG A 158 1.42 11.93 -13.97
C ARG A 158 2.24 11.18 -15.01
N CYS A 159 1.57 10.51 -15.95
CA CYS A 159 2.20 9.83 -17.09
C CYS A 159 1.44 10.13 -18.39
N LYS A 160 2.14 10.69 -19.40
CA LYS A 160 1.56 11.21 -20.66
C LYS A 160 1.25 10.14 -21.71
N HIS A 161 1.00 8.89 -21.31
CA HIS A 161 0.68 7.80 -22.22
C HIS A 161 -0.60 7.12 -21.78
N SER A 162 -1.62 7.10 -22.63
CA SER A 162 -2.90 6.49 -22.32
C SER A 162 -2.81 4.97 -22.12
N ASP A 163 -1.86 4.32 -22.80
CA ASP A 163 -1.61 2.88 -22.74
C ASP A 163 -0.65 2.47 -21.61
N THR A 164 -0.48 3.32 -20.61
CA THR A 164 0.35 3.03 -19.42
C THR A 164 -0.32 1.97 -18.54
N ASN A 165 0.38 0.87 -18.29
CA ASN A 165 -0.01 -0.11 -17.27
C ASN A 165 0.66 0.21 -15.93
N PHE A 166 0.15 -0.35 -14.84
CA PHE A 166 0.67 -0.03 -13.49
C PHE A 166 1.06 -1.27 -12.72
N ASP A 167 2.23 -1.20 -12.09
CA ASP A 167 2.71 -2.16 -11.10
C ASP A 167 2.55 -1.55 -9.70
N ILE A 168 1.72 -2.18 -8.87
CA ILE A 168 1.47 -1.78 -7.49
C ILE A 168 2.11 -2.83 -6.60
N THR A 169 3.11 -2.40 -5.84
CA THR A 169 3.86 -3.28 -4.95
C THR A 169 3.59 -2.90 -3.50
N PHE A 170 3.07 -3.85 -2.73
CA PHE A 170 3.00 -3.77 -1.27
C PHE A 170 4.30 -4.24 -0.64
N CYS A 171 4.73 -3.54 0.41
CA CYS A 171 6.01 -3.71 1.09
C CYS A 171 7.20 -3.75 0.12
N PRO A 172 7.45 -2.69 -0.66
CA PRO A 172 8.54 -2.67 -1.64
C PRO A 172 9.94 -2.75 -1.00
N GLY A 173 10.04 -2.78 0.34
CA GLY A 173 11.26 -3.01 1.10
C GLY A 173 11.38 -4.43 1.69
N PHE A 174 10.49 -5.35 1.30
CA PHE A 174 10.41 -6.71 1.84
C PHE A 174 10.14 -6.81 3.35
N ASN A 175 9.69 -5.71 3.96
CA ASN A 175 9.34 -5.64 5.36
C ASN A 175 7.98 -4.99 5.51
N TRP A 176 7.30 -5.33 6.61
CA TRP A 176 6.27 -4.45 7.10
C TRP A 176 6.93 -3.11 7.43
N PRO A 177 6.32 -1.97 7.08
CA PRO A 177 6.69 -0.74 7.75
C PRO A 177 6.61 -1.01 9.23
N SER A 178 7.43 -0.32 10.01
CA SER A 178 7.19 -0.21 11.45
C SER A 178 5.83 0.49 11.64
N ALA A 179 4.72 -0.25 11.48
CA ALA A 179 3.55 -0.02 12.29
C ALA A 179 4.15 -0.02 13.69
N ARG A 180 4.08 1.11 14.41
CA ARG A 180 4.59 1.12 15.78
C ARG A 180 3.80 0.02 16.48
N GLY A 181 4.42 -1.14 16.63
CA GLY A 181 3.89 -2.19 17.45
C GLY A 181 3.62 -1.56 18.81
N ALA A 182 2.57 -2.01 19.48
CA ALA A 182 2.32 -1.53 20.82
C ALA A 182 3.53 -1.86 21.69
N GLN A 183 3.92 -0.90 22.53
CA GLN A 183 4.74 -1.25 23.68
C GLN A 183 3.87 -2.05 24.63
N VAL A 184 4.25 -3.29 24.89
CA VAL A 184 3.62 -4.10 25.93
C VAL A 184 4.29 -3.73 27.24
N VAL A 185 3.53 -3.10 28.13
CA VAL A 185 4.03 -2.60 29.41
C VAL A 185 3.42 -3.40 30.58
N PRO A 186 4.17 -3.71 31.64
CA PRO A 186 3.60 -4.28 32.86
C PRO A 186 2.64 -3.29 33.52
N ASN A 187 1.52 -3.79 34.03
CA ASN A 187 0.53 -2.96 34.74
C ASN A 187 1.13 -2.21 35.95
N GLY A 188 2.13 -2.81 36.61
CA GLY A 188 2.79 -2.19 37.78
C GLY A 188 3.82 -1.10 37.46
N ASN A 189 4.27 -0.96 36.20
CA ASN A 189 5.24 0.06 35.82
C ASN A 189 5.21 0.33 34.30
N THR A 190 4.52 1.40 33.90
CA THR A 190 4.37 1.82 32.51
C THR A 190 5.65 2.41 31.87
N ARG A 191 6.72 2.60 32.65
CA ARG A 191 8.05 2.99 32.15
C ARG A 191 8.92 1.80 31.76
N LYS A 192 8.41 0.58 31.92
CA LYS A 192 9.07 -0.65 31.49
C LYS A 192 8.31 -1.28 30.32
N CYS A 193 9.05 -1.81 29.36
CA CYS A 193 8.55 -2.33 28.10
C CYS A 193 9.08 -3.75 27.86
N MET A 194 8.26 -4.60 27.25
CA MET A 194 8.68 -5.89 26.70
C MET A 194 9.64 -5.66 25.53
N ASP A 195 10.85 -6.17 25.64
CA ASP A 195 12.03 -5.78 24.85
C ASP A 195 12.79 -7.01 24.36
N VAL A 196 13.17 -7.05 23.09
CA VAL A 196 14.11 -8.05 22.56
C VAL A 196 15.52 -7.66 22.97
N ARG A 197 16.17 -8.51 23.78
CA ARG A 197 17.44 -8.16 24.44
C ARG A 197 18.50 -7.74 23.42
N GLY A 198 18.95 -6.49 23.56
CA GLY A 198 20.00 -5.92 22.70
C GLY A 198 19.59 -5.69 21.25
N ASN A 199 18.28 -5.74 20.93
CA ASN A 199 17.77 -5.68 19.56
C ASN A 199 18.37 -6.76 18.62
N ALA A 200 18.76 -7.90 19.18
CA ALA A 200 19.33 -8.99 18.38
C ALA A 200 18.21 -9.75 17.65
N LEU A 201 18.32 -9.85 16.33
CA LEU A 201 17.34 -10.52 15.46
C LEU A 201 17.80 -11.94 15.13
N GLU A 202 17.97 -12.75 16.17
CA GLU A 202 18.37 -14.16 16.07
C GLU A 202 17.36 -15.05 16.81
N ASN A 203 17.11 -16.26 16.29
CA ASN A 203 16.19 -17.20 16.93
C ASN A 203 16.70 -17.56 18.33
N GLY A 204 15.79 -17.52 19.31
CA GLY A 204 16.14 -17.79 20.71
C GLY A 204 16.64 -16.55 21.46
N THR A 205 16.67 -15.37 20.84
CA THR A 205 17.03 -14.14 21.55
C THR A 205 16.04 -13.91 22.69
N PRO A 206 16.50 -13.78 23.95
CA PRO A 206 15.60 -13.59 25.08
C PRO A 206 14.81 -12.29 25.00
N VAL A 207 13.53 -12.36 25.37
CA VAL A 207 12.68 -11.20 25.61
C VAL A 207 12.74 -10.84 27.10
N GLN A 208 12.91 -9.55 27.40
CA GLN A 208 13.11 -9.02 28.73
C GLN A 208 12.15 -7.85 29.02
N ILE A 209 12.10 -7.43 30.28
CA ILE A 209 11.45 -6.18 30.69
C ILE A 209 12.55 -5.12 30.85
N TYR A 210 12.58 -4.15 29.94
CA TYR A 210 13.60 -3.10 29.90
C TYR A 210 13.00 -1.70 30.02
N ASP A 211 13.80 -0.68 30.27
CA ASP A 211 13.31 0.70 30.23
C ASP A 211 12.78 1.04 28.84
N CYS A 212 11.58 1.64 28.80
CA CYS A 212 11.00 2.08 27.54
C CYS A 212 11.93 3.12 26.90
N ASN A 213 12.43 2.82 25.70
CA ASN A 213 13.45 3.62 25.00
C ASN A 213 13.05 3.92 23.55
N ASP A 214 11.80 3.66 23.20
CA ASP A 214 11.17 3.89 21.89
C ASP A 214 11.81 3.17 20.70
N THR A 215 12.73 2.23 20.93
CA THR A 215 13.34 1.42 19.87
C THR A 215 12.40 0.37 19.32
N ASP A 216 12.67 -0.12 18.11
CA ASP A 216 11.87 -1.16 17.44
C ASP A 216 11.89 -2.50 18.21
N ALA A 217 12.93 -2.75 19.02
CA ALA A 217 13.03 -3.92 19.90
C ALA A 217 11.87 -4.02 20.92
N GLN A 218 11.12 -2.93 21.12
CA GLN A 218 10.03 -2.82 22.10
C GLN A 218 8.65 -2.70 21.47
N ARG A 219 8.54 -2.90 20.15
CA ARG A 219 7.32 -2.68 19.40
C ARG A 219 6.74 -4.02 18.98
N TRP A 220 5.57 -4.38 19.50
CA TRP A 220 4.92 -5.67 19.23
C TRP A 220 3.59 -5.50 18.50
N LEU A 221 3.41 -6.25 17.42
CA LEU A 221 2.15 -6.37 16.70
C LEU A 221 1.28 -7.41 17.43
N LEU A 222 0.13 -6.94 17.90
CA LEU A 222 -0.89 -7.73 18.59
C LEU A 222 -2.12 -7.77 17.68
N SER A 223 -2.51 -8.95 17.21
CA SER A 223 -3.73 -9.11 16.40
C SER A 223 -4.79 -9.84 17.21
N PHE A 224 -5.92 -9.19 17.47
CA PHE A 224 -7.06 -9.81 18.15
C PHE A 224 -7.59 -10.99 17.33
N GLY A 225 -7.79 -12.14 17.97
CA GLY A 225 -8.19 -13.38 17.30
C GLY A 225 -7.05 -14.18 16.68
N SER A 226 -5.82 -13.66 16.69
CA SER A 226 -4.59 -14.41 16.39
C SER A 226 -3.91 -14.85 17.69
N THR A 227 -3.21 -15.98 17.66
CA THR A 227 -2.37 -16.46 18.77
C THR A 227 -0.92 -15.97 18.66
N GLN A 228 -0.62 -15.10 17.70
CA GLN A 228 0.74 -14.64 17.40
C GLN A 228 0.98 -13.22 17.93
N VAL A 229 2.11 -13.04 18.61
CA VAL A 229 2.66 -11.73 19.00
C VAL A 229 3.97 -11.55 18.26
N ARG A 230 4.05 -10.57 17.35
CA ARG A 230 5.21 -10.42 16.44
C ARG A 230 5.96 -9.12 16.70
N LEU A 231 7.28 -9.15 16.69
CA LEU A 231 8.09 -7.94 16.75
C LEU A 231 7.86 -7.10 15.47
N ALA A 232 7.46 -5.85 15.64
CA ALA A 232 7.11 -4.95 14.56
C ALA A 232 8.28 -4.76 13.58
N GLY A 233 7.98 -4.69 12.29
CA GLY A 233 8.98 -4.57 11.23
C GLY A 233 9.79 -5.85 10.97
N THR A 234 9.51 -6.96 11.65
CA THR A 234 10.23 -8.24 11.48
C THR A 234 9.29 -9.44 11.35
N ASN A 235 9.87 -10.63 11.12
CA ASN A 235 9.17 -11.92 11.15
C ASN A 235 9.34 -12.67 12.48
N PHE A 236 9.94 -12.04 13.49
CA PHE A 236 10.15 -12.69 14.77
C PHE A 236 8.89 -12.66 15.62
N CYS A 237 8.49 -13.83 16.10
CA CYS A 237 7.38 -14.06 16.99
C CYS A 237 7.88 -14.25 18.42
N LEU A 238 7.07 -13.83 19.39
CA LEU A 238 7.24 -14.20 20.78
C LEU A 238 6.90 -15.69 20.93
N ASP A 239 7.89 -16.47 21.32
CA ASP A 239 7.79 -17.90 21.60
C ASP A 239 8.10 -18.16 23.08
N ALA A 240 7.43 -19.14 23.69
CA ALA A 240 7.61 -19.46 25.11
C ALA A 240 8.87 -20.31 25.40
N GLY A 241 9.66 -20.63 24.38
CA GLY A 241 10.81 -21.51 24.45
C GLY A 241 10.43 -22.98 24.70
N SER A 242 11.30 -23.91 24.32
CA SER A 242 11.13 -25.33 24.70
C SER A 242 11.33 -25.58 26.20
N ASN A 243 11.93 -24.62 26.91
CA ASN A 243 12.07 -24.58 28.36
C ASN A 243 11.24 -23.40 28.88
N GLN A 244 10.15 -23.67 29.62
CA GLN A 244 9.10 -22.71 30.02
C GLN A 244 9.54 -21.52 30.92
N VAL A 245 10.83 -21.25 31.04
CA VAL A 245 11.42 -20.22 31.89
C VAL A 245 11.77 -18.94 31.15
N GLN A 246 11.75 -18.91 29.81
CA GLN A 246 12.15 -17.74 29.03
C GLN A 246 11.34 -17.59 27.75
N ALA A 247 10.72 -16.43 27.58
CA ALA A 247 10.18 -16.05 26.29
C ALA A 247 11.31 -15.58 25.36
N MET A 248 11.24 -15.97 24.09
CA MET A 248 12.28 -15.73 23.09
C MET A 248 11.66 -15.23 21.79
N ALA A 249 12.46 -14.55 20.97
CA ALA A 249 12.10 -14.21 19.61
C ALA A 249 12.48 -15.37 18.67
N SER A 250 11.55 -15.89 17.86
CA SER A 250 11.82 -16.88 16.81
C SER A 250 11.07 -16.60 15.51
N ARG A 251 11.67 -16.92 14.36
CA ARG A 251 11.02 -16.84 13.04
C ARG A 251 9.87 -17.83 12.88
#